data_AF-A0A428TQF6-F1
#
_entry.id   AF-A0A428TQF6-F1
#
_cell.length_a   1.000
_cell.length_b   1.000
_cell.length_c   1.000
_cell.angle_alpha   90.00
_cell.angle_beta   90.00
_cell.angle_gamma   90.00
#
_symmetry.space_group_name_H-M   'P 1'
#
loop_
_entity.id
_entity.type
_entity.pdbx_description
1 polymer ?
#
loop_
_entity_poly.entity_id
_entity_poly.type
_entity_poly.pdbx_seq_one_letter_code
_entity_poly.pdbx_strand_id
1 'polypeptide(L)'
;MANDTLSLLGCLSAPAGRDKTVRLLRHLAHFYSWYLVRSNGSPSSTAACSLAQKHTAISLKVLRFGSFVFPLKAAVDTVYDAKGLTPVLPYATVGKHLGIAGYLALDMATLLDMTDIRKWDKAATIQ
;
A
#
# COMPACT_ATOMS: atom_id res chain seq x y z
N MET A 1 -0.96 14.47 31.07
CA MET A 1 -1.63 13.15 31.18
C MET A 1 -2.85 13.01 30.26
N ALA A 2 -3.88 13.86 30.31
CA ALA A 2 -5.02 13.75 29.38
C ALA A 2 -4.71 14.18 27.93
N ASN A 3 -3.77 15.11 27.72
CA ASN A 3 -3.36 15.53 26.38
C ASN A 3 -2.48 14.48 25.67
N ASP A 4 -1.73 13.69 26.44
CA ASP A 4 -0.81 12.67 25.91
C ASP A 4 -1.59 11.48 25.37
N THR A 5 -2.66 11.05 26.07
CA THR A 5 -3.53 9.96 25.63
C THR A 5 -4.32 10.32 24.36
N LEU A 6 -4.79 11.56 24.24
CA LEU A 6 -5.44 12.06 23.02
C LEU A 6 -4.45 12.17 21.84
N SER A 7 -3.21 12.55 22.10
CA SER A 7 -2.15 12.62 21.08
C SER A 7 -1.76 11.23 20.57
N LEU A 8 -1.69 10.24 21.46
CA LEU A 8 -1.45 8.83 21.10
C LEU A 8 -2.60 8.26 20.27
N LEU A 9 -3.85 8.58 20.62
CA LEU A 9 -5.04 8.19 19.84
C LEU A 9 -5.06 8.85 18.45
N GLY A 10 -4.65 10.12 18.36
CA GLY A 10 -4.50 10.83 17.08
C GLY A 10 -3.47 10.18 16.15
N CYS A 11 -2.37 9.66 16.70
CA CYS A 11 -1.36 8.93 15.95
C CYS A 11 -1.88 7.59 15.40
N LEU A 12 -2.81 6.94 16.12
CA LEU A 12 -3.48 5.71 15.69
C LEU A 12 -4.48 5.95 14.55
N SER A 13 -5.16 7.09 14.57
CA SER A 13 -6.16 7.48 13.56
C SER A 13 -5.53 8.06 12.29
N ALA A 14 -4.33 8.65 12.40
CA ALA A 14 -3.62 9.22 11.27
C ALA A 14 -3.40 8.17 10.14
N PRO A 15 -3.54 8.55 8.85
CA PRO A 15 -3.32 7.63 7.73
C PRO A 15 -1.95 6.94 7.76
N ALA A 16 -0.93 7.65 8.25
CA ALA A 16 0.42 7.13 8.45
C ALA A 16 0.52 6.10 9.59
N GLY A 17 -0.32 6.22 10.62
CA GLY A 17 -0.43 5.25 11.70
C GLY A 17 -1.12 3.96 11.24
N ARG A 18 -2.19 4.10 10.44
CA ARG A 18 -2.96 2.95 9.92
C ARG A 18 -2.10 1.99 9.08
N ASP A 19 -1.24 2.50 8.20
CA ASP A 19 -0.35 1.65 7.39
C ASP A 19 0.68 0.91 8.24
N LYS A 20 1.25 1.57 9.27
CA LYS A 20 2.20 0.94 10.20
C LYS A 20 1.56 -0.15 11.05
N THR A 21 0.35 0.09 11.56
CA THR A 21 -0.38 -0.89 12.38
C THR A 21 -0.69 -2.17 11.59
N VAL A 22 -1.12 -2.03 10.33
CA VAL A 22 -1.42 -3.21 9.49
C VAL A 22 -0.14 -3.98 9.13
N ARG A 23 1.00 -3.31 8.92
CA ARG A 23 2.30 -3.99 8.74
C ARG A 23 2.74 -4.76 9.98
N LEU A 24 2.53 -4.21 11.17
CA LEU A 24 2.84 -4.89 12.43
C LEU A 24 1.99 -6.15 12.60
N LEU A 25 0.69 -6.07 12.31
CA LEU A 25 -0.20 -7.23 12.35
C LEU A 25 0.26 -8.34 11.38
N ARG A 26 0.71 -7.97 10.17
CA ARG A 26 1.27 -8.93 9.21
C ARG A 26 2.52 -9.63 9.74
N HIS A 27 3.43 -8.90 10.39
CA HIS A 27 4.64 -9.49 10.98
C HIS A 27 4.30 -10.43 12.14
N LEU A 28 3.32 -10.07 12.98
CA LEU A 28 2.82 -10.95 14.04
C LEU A 28 2.19 -12.23 13.47
N ALA A 29 1.40 -12.12 12.40
CA ALA A 29 0.82 -13.28 11.73
C ALA A 29 1.90 -14.20 11.12
N HIS A 30 2.96 -13.64 10.55
CA HIS A 30 4.07 -14.44 10.02
C HIS A 30 4.83 -15.16 11.15
N PHE A 31 5.13 -14.43 12.23
CA PHE A 31 5.79 -15.00 13.41
C PHE A 31 4.95 -16.11 14.06
N TYR A 32 3.64 -15.90 14.18
CA TYR A 32 2.72 -16.90 14.75
C TYR A 32 2.62 -18.17 13.90
N SER A 33 2.59 -18.02 12.56
CA SER A 33 2.64 -19.18 11.66
C SER A 33 3.94 -19.98 11.83
N TRP A 34 5.08 -19.30 11.93
CA TRP A 34 6.37 -19.96 12.17
C TRP A 34 6.40 -20.69 13.52
N TYR A 35 5.85 -20.08 14.57
CA TYR A 35 5.75 -20.68 15.90
C TYR A 35 4.86 -21.92 15.90
N LEU A 36 3.72 -21.89 15.21
CA LEU A 36 2.81 -23.04 15.09
C LEU A 36 3.46 -24.23 14.39
N VAL A 37 4.20 -23.98 13.32
CA VAL A 37 4.94 -25.04 12.60
C VAL A 37 5.98 -25.70 13.50
N ARG A 38 6.59 -24.94 14.42
CA ARG A 38 7.62 -25.47 15.32
C ARG A 38 7.07 -26.17 16.56
N SER A 39 5.81 -25.92 16.92
CA SER A 39 5.14 -26.52 18.08
C SER A 39 4.26 -27.73 17.73
N ASN A 40 4.43 -28.33 16.54
CA ASN A 40 3.57 -29.40 16.01
C ASN A 40 2.07 -29.01 15.99
N GLY A 41 1.77 -27.75 15.70
CA GLY A 41 0.41 -27.24 15.64
C GLY A 41 -0.41 -27.92 14.52
N SER A 42 -1.71 -28.11 14.79
CA SER A 42 -2.65 -28.70 13.82
C SER A 42 -2.62 -27.96 12.48
N PRO A 43 -2.69 -28.66 11.33
CA PRO A 43 -2.73 -28.02 10.01
C PRO A 43 -3.89 -27.02 9.87
N SER A 44 -5.00 -27.24 10.59
CA SER A 44 -6.13 -26.30 10.63
C SER A 44 -5.77 -24.91 11.17
N SER A 45 -4.85 -24.84 12.15
CA SER A 45 -4.39 -23.57 12.75
C SER A 45 -3.47 -22.77 11.82
N THR A 46 -2.65 -23.49 11.03
CA THR A 46 -1.78 -22.86 10.02
C THR A 46 -2.57 -22.30 8.84
N ALA A 47 -3.66 -22.97 8.45
CA ALA A 47 -4.56 -22.50 7.40
C ALA A 47 -5.23 -21.17 7.77
N ALA A 48 -5.73 -21.03 9.01
CA ALA A 48 -6.31 -19.78 9.50
C ALA A 48 -5.31 -18.62 9.48
N CYS A 49 -4.05 -18.89 9.85
CA CYS A 49 -2.99 -17.89 9.82
C CYS A 49 -2.65 -17.45 8.39
N SER A 50 -2.63 -18.39 7.42
CA SER A 50 -2.41 -18.07 6.01
C SER A 50 -3.51 -17.19 5.41
N LEU A 51 -4.78 -17.39 5.82
CA LEU A 51 -5.91 -16.54 5.42
C LEU A 51 -5.76 -15.13 6.00
N ALA A 52 -5.44 -15.01 7.29
CA ALA A 52 -5.18 -13.71 7.92
C ALA A 52 -4.05 -12.93 7.23
N GLN A 53 -2.97 -13.62 6.81
CA GLN A 53 -1.88 -13.02 6.04
C GLN A 53 -2.34 -12.53 4.65
N LYS A 54 -3.20 -13.29 3.95
CA LYS A 54 -3.77 -12.87 2.66
C LYS A 54 -4.66 -11.63 2.82
N HIS A 55 -5.57 -11.63 3.78
CA HIS A 55 -6.48 -10.50 4.02
C HIS A 55 -5.74 -9.23 4.46
N THR A 56 -4.67 -9.35 5.26
CA THR A 56 -3.84 -8.18 5.64
C THR A 56 -3.02 -7.63 4.48
N ALA A 57 -2.53 -8.48 3.56
CA ALA A 57 -1.85 -8.04 2.35
C ALA A 57 -2.80 -7.27 1.41
N ILE A 58 -4.02 -7.78 1.21
CA ILE A 58 -5.07 -7.10 0.44
C ILE A 58 -5.42 -5.75 1.10
N SER A 59 -5.62 -5.74 2.43
CA SER A 59 -5.93 -4.51 3.18
C SER A 59 -4.87 -3.42 3.02
N LEU A 60 -3.58 -3.79 3.00
CA LEU A 60 -2.48 -2.84 2.74
C LEU A 60 -2.52 -2.27 1.33
N LYS A 61 -2.83 -3.09 0.32
CA LYS A 61 -2.96 -2.60 -1.04
C LYS A 61 -4.18 -1.67 -1.19
N VAL A 62 -5.30 -2.00 -0.55
CA VAL A 62 -6.49 -1.13 -0.51
C VAL A 62 -6.18 0.20 0.18
N LEU A 63 -5.42 0.20 1.27
CA LEU A 63 -5.03 1.45 1.93
C LEU A 63 -4.14 2.34 1.06
N ARG A 64 -3.43 1.77 0.07
CA ARG A 64 -2.62 2.49 -0.91
C ARG A 64 -3.38 2.88 -2.18
N PHE A 65 -4.65 2.48 -2.28
CA PHE A 65 -5.52 2.90 -3.37
C PHE A 65 -5.66 4.43 -3.36
N GLY A 66 -5.39 5.07 -4.50
CA GLY A 66 -5.35 6.53 -4.61
C GLY A 66 -3.97 7.17 -4.42
N SER A 67 -2.93 6.41 -4.04
CA SER A 67 -1.56 6.96 -3.94
C SER A 67 -0.98 7.42 -5.28
N PHE A 68 -1.60 7.07 -6.41
CA PHE A 68 -1.24 7.56 -7.74
C PHE A 68 -1.61 9.05 -7.94
N VAL A 69 -2.50 9.61 -7.11
CA VAL A 69 -2.95 11.01 -7.23
C VAL A 69 -1.87 11.99 -6.75
N PHE A 70 -1.03 11.60 -5.78
CA PHE A 70 0.02 12.49 -5.26
C PHE A 70 1.10 12.81 -6.31
N PRO A 71 1.65 11.83 -7.06
CA PRO A 71 2.57 12.13 -8.16
C PRO A 71 1.92 12.90 -9.31
N LEU A 72 0.63 12.67 -9.59
CA LEU A 72 -0.09 13.46 -10.60
C LEU A 72 -0.22 14.92 -10.19
N LYS A 73 -0.58 15.18 -8.93
CA LYS A 73 -0.61 16.55 -8.40
C LYS A 73 0.78 17.18 -8.41
N ALA A 74 1.82 16.45 -8.03
CA ALA A 74 3.19 16.94 -8.10
C ALA A 74 3.62 17.29 -9.54
N ALA A 75 3.23 16.48 -10.54
CA ALA A 75 3.48 16.78 -11.94
C ALA A 75 2.79 18.08 -12.37
N VAL A 76 1.53 18.26 -11.97
CA VAL A 76 0.76 19.48 -12.26
C VAL A 76 1.41 20.70 -11.61
N ASP A 77 1.76 20.61 -10.32
CA ASP A 77 2.42 21.69 -9.59
C ASP A 77 3.78 22.04 -10.24
N THR A 78 4.56 21.06 -10.72
CA THR A 78 5.82 21.33 -11.44
C THR A 78 5.63 22.06 -12.78
N VAL A 79 4.49 21.92 -13.44
CA VAL A 79 4.18 22.66 -14.68
C VAL A 79 3.76 24.09 -14.35
N TYR A 80 2.99 24.29 -13.28
CA TYR A 80 2.57 25.63 -12.83
C TYR A 80 3.74 26.49 -12.34
N ASP A 81 4.71 25.89 -11.66
CA ASP A 81 5.88 26.58 -11.09
C ASP A 81 7.05 26.73 -12.08
N ALA A 82 6.94 26.22 -13.31
CA ALA A 82 8.02 26.20 -14.30
C ALA A 82 8.44 27.59 -14.87
N LYS A 83 8.04 28.70 -14.23
CA LYS A 83 8.33 30.06 -14.70
C LYS A 83 9.83 30.36 -14.58
N GLY A 84 10.52 30.45 -15.71
CA GLY A 84 11.94 30.88 -15.77
C GLY A 84 12.98 29.75 -15.70
N LEU A 85 12.57 28.49 -15.69
CA LEU A 85 13.49 27.34 -15.77
C LEU A 85 13.82 26.98 -17.22
N THR A 86 15.02 26.43 -17.46
CA THR A 86 15.38 25.82 -18.76
C THR A 86 14.37 24.73 -19.11
N PRO A 87 13.82 24.71 -20.34
CA PRO A 87 12.63 23.90 -20.67
C PRO A 87 12.81 22.40 -20.44
N VAL A 88 14.03 21.87 -20.54
CA VAL A 88 14.30 20.43 -20.43
C VAL A 88 14.04 19.88 -19.02
N LEU A 89 14.32 20.68 -17.98
CA LEU A 89 14.19 20.25 -16.58
C LEU A 89 12.73 19.93 -16.16
N PRO A 90 11.74 20.81 -16.38
CA PRO A 90 10.35 20.53 -16.02
C PRO A 90 9.76 19.38 -16.86
N TYR A 91 10.14 19.21 -18.13
CA TYR A 91 9.69 18.06 -18.91
C TYR A 91 10.22 16.73 -18.33
N ALA A 92 11.47 16.68 -17.90
CA ALA A 92 12.06 15.51 -17.29
C ALA A 92 11.42 15.17 -15.92
N THR A 93 11.14 16.17 -15.09
CA THR A 93 10.49 15.96 -13.78
C THR A 93 9.04 15.52 -13.95
N VAL A 94 8.27 16.14 -14.86
CA VAL A 94 6.91 15.71 -15.20
C VAL A 94 6.92 14.27 -15.69
N GLY A 95 7.84 13.90 -16.60
CA GLY A 95 7.97 12.53 -17.08
C GLY A 95 8.22 11.51 -15.96
N LYS A 96 9.11 11.83 -15.00
CA LYS A 96 9.34 11.00 -13.80
C LYS A 96 8.06 10.83 -12.98
N HIS A 97 7.38 11.93 -12.66
CA HIS A 97 6.18 11.90 -11.82
C HIS A 97 5.03 11.14 -12.51
N LEU A 98 4.91 11.29 -13.83
CA LEU A 98 3.90 10.63 -14.64
C LEU A 98 4.21 9.14 -14.83
N GLY A 99 5.48 8.77 -14.98
CA GLY A 99 5.92 7.37 -14.98
C GLY A 99 5.61 6.66 -13.67
N ILE A 100 5.91 7.30 -12.53
CA ILE A 100 5.58 6.77 -11.20
C ILE A 100 4.07 6.66 -11.01
N ALA A 101 3.30 7.66 -11.45
CA ALA A 101 1.84 7.63 -11.39
C ALA A 101 1.26 6.47 -12.22
N GLY A 102 1.75 6.29 -13.45
CA GLY A 102 1.32 5.22 -14.35
C GLY A 102 1.63 3.84 -13.78
N TYR A 103 2.83 3.64 -13.23
CA TYR A 103 3.21 2.40 -12.56
C TYR A 103 2.29 2.09 -11.36
N LEU A 104 2.06 3.07 -10.48
CA LEU A 104 1.13 2.89 -9.36
C LEU A 104 -0.30 2.62 -9.82
N ALA A 105 -0.77 3.26 -10.89
CA ALA A 105 -2.11 3.03 -11.44
C ALA A 105 -2.27 1.59 -11.95
N LEU A 106 -1.25 1.04 -12.61
CA LEU A 106 -1.23 -0.36 -13.06
C LEU A 106 -1.18 -1.34 -11.87
N ASP A 107 -0.37 -1.08 -10.83
CA ASP A 107 -0.37 -1.89 -9.61
C ASP A 107 -1.77 -1.89 -8.95
N MET A 108 -2.45 -0.73 -8.91
CA MET A 108 -3.82 -0.65 -8.39
C MET A 108 -4.85 -1.37 -9.27
N ALA A 109 -4.62 -1.51 -10.58
CA ALA A 109 -5.52 -2.29 -11.44
C ALA A 109 -5.52 -3.79 -11.06
N THR A 110 -4.40 -4.31 -10.54
CA THR A 110 -4.31 -5.70 -10.06
C THR A 110 -5.14 -5.96 -8.79
N LEU A 111 -5.54 -4.91 -8.06
CA LEU A 111 -6.40 -5.05 -6.88
C LEU A 111 -7.80 -5.56 -7.22
N LEU A 112 -8.34 -5.22 -8.40
CA LEU A 112 -9.68 -5.65 -8.80
C LEU A 112 -9.73 -7.18 -9.01
N ASP A 113 -8.62 -7.75 -9.46
CA ASP A 113 -8.46 -9.19 -9.60
C ASP A 113 -8.27 -9.85 -8.23
N MET A 114 -7.42 -9.28 -7.36
CA MET A 114 -7.19 -9.79 -6.00
C MET A 114 -8.43 -9.75 -5.09
N THR A 115 -9.41 -8.89 -5.39
CA THR A 115 -10.67 -8.76 -4.64
C THR A 115 -11.82 -9.55 -5.25
N ASP A 116 -11.56 -10.33 -6.31
CA ASP A 116 -12.56 -11.11 -7.08
C ASP A 116 -13.72 -10.26 -7.65
N ILE A 117 -13.58 -8.92 -7.67
CA ILE A 117 -14.58 -8.01 -8.26
C ILE A 117 -14.59 -8.14 -9.78
N ARG A 118 -13.40 -8.26 -10.38
CA ARG A 118 -13.26 -8.51 -11.81
C ARG A 118 -12.00 -9.35 -12.08
N LYS A 119 -12.21 -10.61 -12.46
CA LYS A 119 -11.13 -11.52 -12.81
C LYS A 119 -10.40 -11.05 -14.07
N TRP A 120 -9.08 -11.03 -14.02
CA TRP A 120 -8.21 -10.68 -15.13
C TRP A 120 -7.14 -11.75 -15.29
N ASP A 121 -7.28 -12.58 -16.33
CA ASP A 121 -6.40 -13.74 -16.56
C ASP A 121 -4.90 -13.39 -16.69
N LYS A 122 -4.56 -12.13 -17.00
CA LYS A 122 -3.17 -11.67 -17.12
C LYS A 122 -2.61 -10.99 -15.87
N ALA A 123 -3.41 -10.85 -14.81
CA ALA A 123 -2.97 -10.16 -13.59
C ALA A 123 -1.79 -10.88 -12.92
N ALA A 124 -1.74 -12.22 -12.96
CA ALA A 124 -0.64 -12.99 -12.40
C ALA A 124 0.72 -12.74 -13.08
N THR A 125 0.74 -12.26 -14.33
CA THR A 125 1.98 -11.90 -15.05
C THR A 125 2.48 -10.50 -14.71
N ILE A 126 1.62 -9.64 -14.16
CA ILE A 126 1.89 -8.22 -13.90
C ILE A 126 2.19 -7.96 -12.41
N GLN A 127 1.80 -8.88 -11.52
CA GLN A 127 1.98 -8.81 -10.06
C GLN A 127 3.38 -9.14 -9.54
#